data_AF-V8BFC8-F1
#
_entry.id   AF-V8BFC8-F1
#
_cell.length_a   1.000
_cell.length_b   1.000
_cell.length_c   1.000
_cell.angle_alpha   90.00
_cell.angle_beta   90.00
_cell.angle_gamma   90.00
#
_symmetry.space_group_name_H-M   'P 1'
#
loop_
_entity.id
_entity.type
_entity.pdbx_description
1 polymer ?
#
loop_
_entity_poly.entity_id
_entity_poly.type
_entity_poly.pdbx_seq_one_letter_code
_entity_poly.pdbx_strand_id
1 'polypeptide(L)'
;MSDLKKKLSLLKVKRRINQLKGIKDVYFLTDKPKEIAWYAGELNPIDSPIPCLYEFPANLTTKDLSRSIQSLVGNRRQFILVLWEFLPVYVLFQMESLDDFLPSYFTEFSTRDLTLFFQDQEKVLDLHLAEDKVEVRVLENKSKSP
;
A
#
# COMPACT_ATOMS: atom_id res chain seq x y z
N MET A 1 4.27 24.42 -7.78
CA MET A 1 3.57 23.28 -8.43
C MET A 1 2.31 23.79 -9.09
N SER A 2 1.96 23.40 -10.32
CA SER A 2 0.75 23.95 -10.95
C SER A 2 -0.52 23.30 -10.38
N ASP A 3 -1.51 24.13 -10.00
CA ASP A 3 -2.81 23.67 -9.49
C ASP A 3 -3.52 22.71 -10.45
N LEU A 4 -3.27 22.86 -11.75
CA LEU A 4 -3.76 21.97 -12.78
C LEU A 4 -3.27 20.53 -12.56
N LYS A 5 -1.97 20.33 -12.28
CA LYS A 5 -1.42 19.00 -12.00
C LYS A 5 -2.12 18.40 -10.77
N LYS A 6 -2.24 19.16 -9.67
CA LYS A 6 -2.92 18.69 -8.44
C LYS A 6 -4.35 18.21 -8.72
N LYS A 7 -5.13 19.00 -9.47
CA LYS A 7 -6.52 18.65 -9.83
C LYS A 7 -6.58 17.39 -10.71
N LEU A 8 -5.70 17.27 -11.70
CA LEU A 8 -5.64 16.10 -12.57
C LEU A 8 -5.23 14.84 -11.82
N SER A 9 -4.22 14.92 -10.95
CA SER A 9 -3.79 13.82 -10.07
C SER A 9 -4.97 13.31 -9.24
N LEU A 10 -5.66 14.23 -8.54
CA LEU A 10 -6.77 13.91 -7.67
C LEU A 10 -7.94 13.28 -8.44
N LEU A 11 -8.29 13.81 -9.62
CA LEU A 11 -9.37 13.28 -10.45
C LEU A 11 -9.08 11.85 -10.92
N LYS A 12 -7.86 11.60 -11.42
CA LYS A 12 -7.44 10.25 -11.84
C LYS A 12 -7.46 9.27 -10.68
N VAL A 13 -6.84 9.64 -9.56
CA VAL A 13 -6.76 8.78 -8.37
C VAL A 13 -8.14 8.48 -7.81
N LYS A 14 -9.03 9.48 -7.69
CA LYS A 14 -10.42 9.26 -7.27
C LYS A 14 -11.14 8.25 -8.15
N ARG A 15 -10.99 8.35 -9.48
CA ARG A 15 -11.62 7.43 -10.42
C ARG A 15 -11.20 5.98 -10.16
N ARG A 16 -9.89 5.73 -10.05
CA ARG A 16 -9.33 4.38 -9.85
C ARG A 16 -9.69 3.83 -8.47
N ILE A 17 -9.58 4.63 -7.42
CA ILE A 17 -9.91 4.21 -6.05
C ILE A 17 -11.39 3.86 -5.90
N ASN A 18 -12.29 4.59 -6.57
CA ASN A 18 -13.73 4.27 -6.56
C ASN A 18 -14.08 2.93 -7.24
N GLN A 19 -13.16 2.35 -8.02
CA GLN A 19 -13.34 1.02 -8.62
C GLN A 19 -12.87 -0.11 -7.69
N LEU A 20 -12.15 0.22 -6.62
CA LEU A 20 -11.66 -0.75 -5.65
C LEU A 20 -12.79 -1.25 -4.75
N LYS A 21 -12.68 -2.52 -4.37
CA LYS A 21 -13.60 -3.18 -3.44
C LYS A 21 -12.88 -3.43 -2.11
N GLY A 22 -13.65 -3.79 -1.08
CA GLY A 22 -13.08 -4.15 0.21
C GLY A 22 -12.48 -2.98 1.00
N ILE A 23 -12.79 -1.74 0.64
CA ILE A 23 -12.38 -0.52 1.35
C ILE A 23 -13.56 0.40 1.59
N LYS A 24 -13.49 1.19 2.66
CA LYS A 24 -14.45 2.26 3.00
C LYS A 24 -13.76 3.46 3.62
N ASP A 25 -14.56 4.48 3.96
CA ASP A 25 -14.11 5.68 4.67
C ASP A 25 -12.87 6.29 4.00
N VAL A 26 -12.98 6.49 2.68
CA VAL A 26 -11.87 6.91 1.81
C VAL A 26 -11.70 8.42 1.82
N TYR A 27 -10.50 8.89 2.15
CA TYR A 27 -10.11 10.30 2.14
C TYR A 27 -8.87 10.52 1.26
N PHE A 28 -8.83 11.64 0.55
CA PHE A 28 -7.77 11.98 -0.38
C PHE A 28 -7.04 13.24 0.09
N LEU A 29 -5.71 13.19 0.18
CA LEU A 29 -4.85 14.32 0.49
C LEU A 29 -3.87 14.57 -0.66
N THR A 30 -3.61 15.84 -0.95
CA THR A 30 -2.56 16.26 -1.89
C THR A 30 -1.27 16.69 -1.18
N ASP A 31 -1.34 16.88 0.14
CA ASP A 31 -0.20 17.17 1.00
C ASP A 31 0.13 15.92 1.81
N LYS A 32 1.42 15.72 2.09
CA LYS A 32 1.92 14.52 2.76
C LYS A 32 1.33 14.39 4.18
N PRO A 33 0.68 13.27 4.53
CA PRO A 33 0.18 13.04 5.87
C PRO A 33 1.32 12.96 6.89
N LYS A 34 1.05 13.42 8.11
CA LYS A 34 2.01 13.38 9.24
C LYS A 34 2.37 11.94 9.63
N GLU A 35 1.44 11.02 9.44
CA GLU A 35 1.53 9.59 9.77
C GLU A 35 2.67 8.90 9.02
N ILE A 36 3.00 9.40 7.82
CA ILE A 36 4.09 8.90 6.98
C ILE A 36 5.19 9.96 6.79
N ALA A 37 5.25 10.98 7.64
CA ALA A 37 6.25 12.04 7.54
C ALA A 37 7.68 11.48 7.52
N TRP A 38 7.90 10.41 8.28
CA TRP A 38 9.15 9.65 8.39
C TRP A 38 9.60 8.98 7.09
N TYR A 39 8.69 8.71 6.14
CA TYR A 39 9.03 8.02 4.89
C TYR A 39 9.64 8.96 3.86
N ALA A 40 10.92 8.81 3.51
CA ALA A 40 11.64 9.72 2.61
C ALA A 40 11.36 9.51 1.11
N GLY A 41 10.59 8.49 0.73
CA GLY A 41 10.32 8.17 -0.69
C GLY A 41 11.05 6.94 -1.22
N GLU A 42 11.98 6.38 -0.43
CA GLU A 42 12.69 5.14 -0.74
C GLU A 42 12.45 4.13 0.39
N LEU A 43 11.91 2.96 0.02
CA LEU A 43 11.98 1.77 0.86
C LEU A 43 13.35 1.15 0.60
N ASN A 44 14.38 1.57 1.33
CA ASN A 44 15.74 1.06 1.14
C ASN A 44 15.76 -0.46 1.31
N PRO A 45 15.94 -1.25 0.24
CA PRO A 45 16.04 -2.70 0.36
C PRO A 45 17.39 -3.13 0.95
N ILE A 46 18.40 -2.26 0.82
CA ILE A 46 19.82 -2.58 1.07
C ILE A 46 20.17 -2.60 2.56
N ASP A 47 19.41 -1.90 3.41
CA ASP A 47 19.68 -1.81 4.86
C ASP A 47 18.56 -2.40 5.74
N SER A 48 17.56 -3.05 5.17
CA SER A 48 16.55 -3.75 5.95
C SER A 48 17.03 -5.18 6.23
N PRO A 49 17.42 -5.54 7.48
CA PRO A 49 17.81 -6.91 7.81
C PRO A 49 16.58 -7.85 7.91
N ILE A 50 15.45 -7.45 7.34
CA ILE A 50 14.20 -8.19 7.42
C ILE A 50 14.19 -9.13 6.21
N PRO A 51 14.48 -10.44 6.39
CA PRO A 51 14.29 -11.39 5.31
C PRO A 51 12.84 -11.29 4.83
N CYS A 52 12.63 -11.47 3.52
CA CYS A 52 11.30 -11.68 2.98
C CYS A 52 10.53 -12.63 3.91
N LEU A 53 9.42 -12.14 4.50
CA LEU A 53 8.70 -12.90 5.53
C LEU A 53 8.02 -14.10 4.89
N TYR A 54 7.48 -13.92 3.69
CA TYR A 54 6.82 -14.96 2.92
C TYR A 54 6.98 -14.73 1.42
N GLU A 55 7.31 -15.81 0.71
CA GLU A 55 7.32 -15.88 -0.74
C GLU A 55 6.14 -16.73 -1.21
N PHE A 56 5.39 -16.20 -2.17
CA PHE A 56 4.27 -16.89 -2.79
C PHE A 56 4.50 -17.00 -4.28
N PRO A 57 4.13 -18.11 -4.94
CA PRO A 57 4.14 -18.17 -6.40
C PRO A 57 3.31 -17.03 -7.01
N ALA A 58 3.77 -16.43 -8.10
CA ALA A 58 3.07 -15.34 -8.78
C ALA A 58 1.71 -15.78 -9.34
N ASN A 59 1.50 -17.09 -9.55
CA ASN A 59 0.22 -17.65 -9.96
C ASN A 59 -0.70 -18.04 -8.79
N LEU A 60 -0.29 -17.82 -7.53
CA LEU A 60 -1.09 -18.17 -6.36
C LEU A 60 -2.44 -17.44 -6.37
N THR A 61 -3.47 -18.12 -5.84
CA THR A 61 -4.79 -17.53 -5.65
C THR A 61 -4.69 -16.34 -4.68
N THR A 62 -5.42 -15.26 -4.98
CA THR A 62 -5.46 -14.07 -4.13
C THR A 62 -5.95 -14.37 -2.71
N LYS A 63 -6.77 -15.42 -2.54
CA LYS A 63 -7.32 -15.84 -1.25
C LYS A 63 -6.24 -16.33 -0.27
N ASP A 64 -5.27 -17.10 -0.74
CA ASP A 64 -4.17 -17.57 0.13
C ASP A 64 -3.21 -16.44 0.49
N LEU A 65 -3.01 -15.50 -0.44
CA LEU A 65 -2.26 -14.26 -0.20
C LEU A 65 -2.96 -13.38 0.85
N SER A 66 -4.27 -13.17 0.73
CA SER A 66 -5.07 -12.42 1.71
C SER A 66 -4.92 -12.97 3.12
N ARG A 67 -5.00 -14.30 3.29
CA ARG A 67 -4.88 -14.95 4.61
C ARG A 67 -3.52 -14.67 5.24
N SER A 68 -2.46 -14.73 4.42
CA SER A 68 -1.10 -14.47 4.86
C SER A 68 -0.86 -13.00 5.20
N ILE A 69 -1.44 -12.09 4.43
CA ILE A 69 -1.40 -10.65 4.75
C ILE A 69 -2.21 -10.38 6.02
N GLN A 70 -3.38 -11.01 6.18
CA GLN A 70 -4.23 -10.84 7.36
C GLN A 70 -3.52 -11.25 8.65
N SER A 71 -2.72 -12.32 8.64
CA SER A 71 -1.92 -12.73 9.82
C SER A 71 -0.82 -11.72 10.15
N LEU A 72 -0.22 -11.08 9.14
CA LEU A 72 0.81 -10.05 9.30
C LEU A 72 0.24 -8.72 9.80
N VAL A 73 -0.84 -8.23 9.20
CA VAL A 73 -1.46 -6.95 9.59
C VAL A 73 -2.28 -7.08 10.88
N GLY A 74 -2.68 -8.30 11.29
CA GLY A 74 -3.51 -8.53 12.45
C GLY A 74 -4.87 -7.84 12.33
N ASN A 75 -5.38 -7.23 13.40
CA ASN A 75 -6.69 -6.56 13.40
C ASN A 75 -6.66 -5.12 12.84
N ARG A 76 -5.53 -4.66 12.30
CA ARG A 76 -5.44 -3.29 11.77
C ARG A 76 -6.18 -3.18 10.45
N ARG A 77 -6.88 -2.06 10.29
CA ARG A 77 -7.72 -1.80 9.12
C ARG A 77 -7.44 -0.44 8.49
N GLN A 78 -6.70 0.44 9.14
CA GLN A 78 -6.49 1.81 8.67
C GLN A 78 -5.15 1.92 7.94
N PHE A 79 -5.22 2.23 6.65
CA PHE A 79 -4.05 2.28 5.78
C PHE A 79 -4.00 3.55 4.95
N ILE A 80 -2.80 3.86 4.50
CA ILE A 80 -2.53 4.93 3.54
C ILE A 80 -1.87 4.31 2.31
N LEU A 81 -2.43 4.58 1.14
CA LEU A 81 -1.85 4.25 -0.16
C LEU A 81 -1.36 5.53 -0.83
N VAL A 82 -0.18 5.48 -1.46
CA VAL A 82 0.41 6.63 -2.16
C VAL A 82 0.41 6.37 -3.66
N LEU A 83 -0.28 7.21 -4.43
CA LEU A 83 -0.40 7.08 -5.87
C LEU A 83 0.23 8.29 -6.58
N TRP A 84 1.09 8.02 -7.56
CA TRP A 84 1.85 9.03 -8.30
C TRP A 84 1.27 9.27 -9.69
N GLU A 85 0.27 10.16 -9.77
CA GLU A 85 -0.35 10.57 -11.04
C GLU A 85 0.01 12.02 -11.33
N PHE A 86 1.18 12.31 -11.93
CA PHE A 86 1.80 13.66 -12.03
C PHE A 86 2.31 14.27 -10.72
N LEU A 87 1.57 14.12 -9.63
CA LEU A 87 1.90 14.51 -8.25
C LEU A 87 1.37 13.42 -7.30
N PRO A 88 1.96 13.26 -6.10
CA PRO A 88 1.50 12.26 -5.16
C PRO A 88 0.11 12.62 -4.63
N VAL A 89 -0.74 11.60 -4.55
CA VAL A 89 -2.02 11.65 -3.85
C VAL A 89 -2.00 10.57 -2.78
N TYR A 90 -2.30 10.96 -1.56
CA TYR A 90 -2.34 10.08 -0.40
C TYR A 90 -3.79 9.70 -0.16
N VAL A 91 -4.07 8.41 -0.17
CA VAL A 91 -5.41 7.84 -0.02
C VAL A 91 -5.46 7.13 1.32
N LEU A 92 -6.19 7.72 2.27
CA LEU A 92 -6.46 7.14 3.58
C LEU A 92 -7.75 6.35 3.47
N PHE A 93 -7.80 5.14 3.98
CA PHE A 93 -9.00 4.31 3.93
C PHE A 93 -9.01 3.25 5.03
N GLN A 94 -10.19 2.71 5.29
CA GLN A 94 -10.37 1.54 6.11
C GLN A 94 -10.55 0.29 5.23
N MET A 95 -9.70 -0.71 5.42
CA MET A 95 -9.80 -2.06 4.88
C MET A 95 -10.97 -2.81 5.52
N GLU A 96 -11.92 -3.23 4.70
CA GLU A 96 -13.03 -4.11 5.10
C GLU A 96 -12.77 -5.57 4.76
N SER A 97 -12.16 -5.83 3.60
CA SER A 97 -11.95 -7.18 3.08
C SER A 97 -10.69 -7.22 2.21
N LEU A 98 -9.63 -7.88 2.70
CA LEU A 98 -8.43 -8.14 1.89
C LEU A 98 -8.75 -9.03 0.67
N ASP A 99 -9.69 -9.98 0.85
CA ASP A 99 -10.15 -10.89 -0.21
C ASP A 99 -10.79 -10.17 -1.38
N ASP A 100 -11.48 -9.04 -1.13
CA ASP A 100 -12.03 -8.21 -2.20
C ASP A 100 -11.05 -7.14 -2.67
N PHE A 101 -10.26 -6.58 -1.75
CA PHE A 101 -9.32 -5.50 -2.04
C PHE A 101 -8.21 -5.96 -2.99
N LEU A 102 -7.48 -7.02 -2.66
CA LEU A 102 -6.33 -7.47 -3.45
C LEU A 102 -6.67 -7.77 -4.92
N PRO A 103 -7.68 -8.59 -5.26
CA PRO A 103 -8.01 -8.83 -6.67
C PRO A 103 -8.53 -7.58 -7.37
N SER A 104 -9.30 -6.71 -6.68
CA SER A 104 -9.77 -5.45 -7.29
C SER A 104 -8.61 -4.49 -7.58
N TYR A 105 -7.64 -4.39 -6.67
CA TYR A 105 -6.43 -3.59 -6.84
C TYR A 105 -5.55 -4.14 -7.96
N PHE A 106 -5.27 -5.45 -7.99
CA PHE A 106 -4.44 -6.06 -9.04
C PHE A 106 -5.06 -5.90 -10.43
N THR A 107 -6.39 -5.93 -10.52
CA THR A 107 -7.11 -5.68 -11.78
C THR A 107 -7.03 -4.21 -12.19
N GLU A 108 -7.36 -3.29 -11.27
CA GLU A 108 -7.41 -1.84 -11.56
C GLU A 108 -6.02 -1.27 -11.89
N PHE A 109 -4.98 -1.70 -11.18
CA PHE A 109 -3.62 -1.18 -11.35
C PHE A 109 -2.76 -2.04 -12.27
N SER A 110 -3.22 -3.23 -12.67
CA SER A 110 -2.48 -4.16 -13.54
C SER A 110 -1.08 -4.50 -13.00
N THR A 111 -0.92 -4.53 -11.68
CA THR A 111 0.31 -4.90 -10.98
C THR A 111 -0.02 -5.64 -9.69
N ARG A 112 0.92 -6.47 -9.21
CA ARG A 112 0.89 -7.05 -7.86
C ARG A 112 1.75 -6.29 -6.85
N ASP A 113 2.52 -5.31 -7.30
CA ASP A 113 3.24 -4.42 -6.40
C ASP A 113 2.25 -3.53 -5.64
N LEU A 114 2.35 -3.55 -4.32
CA LEU A 114 1.46 -2.82 -3.43
C LEU A 114 2.21 -2.41 -2.17
N THR A 115 2.21 -1.10 -1.89
CA THR A 115 2.76 -0.56 -0.65
C THR A 115 1.65 0.11 0.14
N LEU A 116 1.35 -0.41 1.33
CA LEU A 116 0.39 0.14 2.28
C LEU A 116 1.09 0.61 3.55
N PHE A 117 0.93 1.88 3.87
CA PHE A 117 1.42 2.44 5.14
C PHE A 117 0.36 2.25 6.21
N PHE A 118 0.78 1.85 7.41
CA PHE A 118 -0.12 1.80 8.56
C PHE A 118 -0.40 3.22 9.03
N GLN A 119 -1.66 3.55 9.34
CA GLN A 119 -2.01 4.89 9.81
C GLN A 119 -1.58 5.13 11.27
N ASP A 120 -1.53 4.06 12.07
CA ASP A 120 -1.26 4.10 13.51
C ASP A 120 0.18 3.74 13.89
N GLN A 121 1.03 3.36 12.92
CA GLN A 121 2.39 2.88 13.16
C GLN A 121 3.35 3.35 12.07
N GLU A 122 4.62 3.55 12.43
CA GLU A 122 5.68 3.80 11.45
C GLU A 122 6.10 2.47 10.77
N LYS A 123 5.14 1.83 10.11
CA LYS A 123 5.30 0.56 9.41
C LYS A 123 4.69 0.62 8.02
N VAL A 124 5.17 -0.28 7.17
CA VAL A 124 4.73 -0.47 5.79
C VAL A 124 4.53 -1.96 5.54
N LEU A 125 3.38 -2.32 4.99
CA LEU A 125 3.18 -3.59 4.30
C LEU A 125 3.56 -3.39 2.84
N ASP A 126 4.52 -4.16 2.36
CA ASP A 126 5.03 -4.10 1.00
C ASP A 126 4.85 -5.47 0.34
N LEU A 127 4.18 -5.48 -0.80
CA LEU A 127 4.10 -6.62 -1.71
C LEU A 127 4.97 -6.27 -2.90
N HIS A 128 5.95 -7.13 -3.19
CA HIS A 128 6.85 -6.95 -4.31
C HIS A 128 6.73 -8.13 -5.28
N LEU A 129 6.40 -7.84 -6.54
CA LEU A 129 6.37 -8.82 -7.61
C LEU A 129 7.77 -9.00 -8.20
N ALA A 130 8.37 -10.16 -7.93
CA ALA A 130 9.55 -10.66 -8.65
C ALA A 130 9.12 -11.55 -9.83
N GLU A 131 10.09 -12.11 -10.58
CA GLU A 131 9.83 -12.81 -11.85
C GLU A 131 8.74 -13.89 -11.76
N ASP A 132 8.78 -14.75 -10.75
CA ASP A 132 7.87 -15.87 -10.58
C ASP A 132 7.20 -15.91 -9.19
N LYS A 133 7.43 -14.89 -8.37
CA LYS A 133 6.97 -14.84 -6.98
C LYS A 133 6.50 -13.45 -6.54
N VAL A 134 5.60 -13.44 -5.56
CA VAL A 134 5.20 -12.25 -4.80
C VAL A 134 5.82 -12.38 -3.42
N GLU A 135 6.65 -11.41 -3.07
CA GLU A 135 7.25 -11.27 -1.76
C GLU A 135 6.37 -10.38 -0.88
N VAL A 136 6.01 -10.85 0.32
CA VAL A 136 5.24 -10.08 1.29
C VAL A 136 6.14 -9.68 2.44
N ARG A 137 6.27 -8.38 2.67
CA ARG A 137 7.22 -7.79 3.61
C ARG A 137 6.49 -6.82 4.55
N VAL A 138 6.89 -6.79 5.81
CA VAL A 138 6.47 -5.76 6.77
C VAL A 138 7.73 -5.04 7.20
N LEU A 139 7.83 -3.75 6.85
CA LEU A 139 8.99 -2.90 7.09
C LEU A 139 8.65 -1.92 8.20
N GLU A 140 9.54 -1.76 9.17
CA GLU A 140 9.36 -0.85 10.30
C GLU A 140 10.42 0.25 10.25
N ASN A 141 10.04 1.48 10.62
CA ASN A 141 11.00 2.55 10.78
C ASN A 141 11.86 2.31 12.03
N LYS A 142 13.06 1.76 11.85
CA LYS A 142 14.02 1.49 12.94
C LYS A 142 14.76 2.73 13.44
N SER A 143 14.59 3.89 12.82
CA SER A 143 15.26 5.13 13.26
C SER A 143 14.82 5.64 14.65
N LYS A 144 13.82 4.99 15.27
CA LYS A 144 13.35 5.27 16.62
C LYS A 144 13.47 4.10 17.61
N SER A 145 14.24 3.07 17.30
CA SER A 145 14.61 2.08 18.33
C SER A 145 15.53 2.77 19.35
N PRO A 146 15.19 2.78 20.66
CA PRO A 146 16.07 3.32 21.70
C PRO A 146 17.41 2.59 21.80
#